data_AF-A0A957EG80-F1
#
_entry.id   AF-A0A957EG80-F1
#
_cell.length_a   1.000
_cell.length_b   1.000
_cell.length_c   1.000
_cell.angle_alpha   90.00
_cell.angle_beta   90.00
_cell.angle_gamma   90.00
#
_symmetry.space_group_name_H-M   'P 1'
#
loop_
_entity.id
_entity.type
_entity.pdbx_description
1 polymer ?
#
loop_
_entity_poly.entity_id
_entity_poly.type
_entity_poly.pdbx_seq_one_letter_code
_entity_poly.pdbx_strand_id
1 'polypeptide(L)'
;MPKASPLPVVRLEHKRNRTPTGKRTSTPARKAAIYFAFGRNANQQRGDWLGPGGESHAHEDVMGWVDGQARQHEQTFQALLSVPKARLTGQDYVRALEAAGQTAEWRMVVHNDTAYSHAHVLFFRDRRLPRAEFEQWQAQVQQALLTLEEKRLTEPELGLADAAEQLDAISFRYGPELG
;
A
#
# COMPACT_ATOMS: atom_id res chain seq x y z
N MET A 1 -0.69 25.20 25.77
CA MET A 1 -1.60 24.65 24.75
C MET A 1 -1.05 23.31 24.30
N PRO A 2 -1.84 22.23 24.27
CA PRO A 2 -1.36 20.96 23.70
C PRO A 2 -1.02 21.20 22.23
N LYS A 3 0.17 20.76 21.82
CA LYS A 3 0.62 20.84 20.42
C LYS A 3 -0.35 19.99 19.58
N ALA A 4 -0.93 20.57 18.53
CA ALA A 4 -1.81 19.85 17.62
C ALA A 4 -1.08 18.58 17.15
N SER A 5 -1.77 17.43 17.23
CA SER A 5 -1.22 16.17 16.74
C SER A 5 -0.87 16.33 15.25
N PRO A 6 0.32 15.88 14.81
CA PRO A 6 0.62 15.86 13.40
C PRO A 6 -0.44 15.04 12.66
N LEU A 7 -0.87 15.49 11.48
CA LEU A 7 -1.83 14.77 10.66
C LEU A 7 -1.15 13.61 9.90
N PRO A 8 -1.89 12.54 9.56
CA PRO A 8 -1.42 11.52 8.63
C PRO A 8 -0.91 12.14 7.33
N VAL A 9 0.11 11.53 6.73
CA VAL A 9 0.71 11.96 5.48
C VAL A 9 0.20 11.10 4.34
N VAL A 10 -0.39 11.74 3.33
CA VAL A 10 -0.76 11.11 2.06
C VAL A 10 0.00 11.83 0.94
N ARG A 11 0.87 11.13 0.24
CA ARG A 11 1.62 11.66 -0.91
C ARG A 11 1.38 10.79 -2.14
N LEU A 12 1.43 11.41 -3.30
CA LEU A 12 1.27 10.74 -4.58
C LEU A 12 2.34 11.22 -5.56
N GLU A 13 3.03 10.28 -6.18
CA GLU A 13 3.95 10.51 -7.28
C GLU A 13 3.53 9.68 -8.49
N HIS A 14 3.95 10.08 -9.69
CA HIS A 14 3.73 9.30 -10.89
C HIS A 14 4.99 9.23 -11.75
N LYS A 15 5.13 8.12 -12.47
CA LYS A 15 6.16 7.92 -13.49
C LYS A 15 5.52 7.47 -14.79
N ARG A 16 6.06 7.93 -15.92
CA ARG A 16 5.61 7.47 -17.24
C ARG A 16 6.16 6.08 -17.52
N ASN A 17 5.31 5.22 -18.07
CA ASN A 17 5.67 3.87 -18.50
C ASN A 17 6.25 3.86 -19.90
N ARG A 18 7.30 4.66 -20.11
CA ARG A 18 8.01 4.79 -21.38
C ARG A 18 9.51 4.80 -21.19
N THR A 19 10.23 4.20 -22.13
CA THR A 19 11.68 4.36 -22.27
C THR A 19 12.02 5.79 -22.67
N PRO A 20 13.29 6.23 -22.59
CA PRO A 20 13.71 7.52 -23.16
C PRO A 20 13.37 7.65 -24.65
N THR A 21 13.35 6.53 -25.38
CA THR A 21 12.96 6.45 -26.81
C THR A 21 11.44 6.37 -27.03
N GLY A 22 10.63 6.47 -25.97
CA GLY A 22 9.17 6.50 -26.06
C GLY A 22 8.47 5.14 -26.14
N LYS A 23 9.18 4.00 -26.15
CA LYS A 23 8.53 2.67 -26.17
C LYS A 23 7.88 2.37 -24.82
N ARG A 24 6.73 1.68 -24.80
CA ARG A 24 6.07 1.22 -23.56
C ARG A 24 7.01 0.32 -22.77
N THR A 25 7.05 0.46 -21.44
CA THR A 25 7.91 -0.33 -20.56
C THR A 25 7.35 -0.45 -19.15
N SER A 26 7.57 -1.59 -18.51
CA SER A 26 7.25 -1.86 -17.10
C SER A 26 8.39 -1.52 -16.13
N THR A 27 9.58 -1.17 -16.63
CA THR A 27 10.77 -1.01 -15.79
C THR A 27 10.58 -0.06 -14.60
N PRO A 28 9.98 1.14 -14.74
CA PRO A 28 9.77 2.03 -13.59
C PRO A 28 8.85 1.41 -12.53
N ALA A 29 7.79 0.72 -12.97
CA ALA A 29 6.80 0.09 -12.10
C ALA A 29 7.38 -1.12 -11.37
N ARG A 30 8.12 -1.98 -12.09
CA ARG A 30 8.84 -3.12 -11.51
C ARG A 30 9.86 -2.67 -10.47
N LYS A 31 10.62 -1.62 -10.75
CA LYS A 31 11.57 -1.04 -9.78
C LYS A 31 10.86 -0.53 -8.53
N ALA A 32 9.69 0.10 -8.68
CA ALA A 32 8.89 0.56 -7.55
C ALA A 32 8.37 -0.63 -6.72
N ALA A 33 7.79 -1.66 -7.36
CA ALA A 33 7.29 -2.84 -6.66
C ALA A 33 8.39 -3.59 -5.91
N ILE A 34 9.55 -3.82 -6.53
CA ILE A 34 10.71 -4.44 -5.86
C ILE A 34 11.16 -3.58 -4.66
N TYR A 35 11.26 -2.26 -4.84
CA TYR A 35 11.66 -1.38 -3.75
C TYR A 35 10.63 -1.34 -2.61
N PHE A 36 9.34 -1.42 -2.92
CA PHE A 36 8.30 -1.49 -1.90
C PHE A 36 8.41 -2.80 -1.12
N ALA A 37 8.53 -3.94 -1.80
CA ALA A 37 8.63 -5.24 -1.15
C ALA A 37 9.89 -5.40 -0.29
N PHE A 38 11.05 -4.96 -0.78
CA PHE A 38 12.35 -5.31 -0.17
C PHE A 38 13.14 -4.11 0.36
N GLY A 39 12.74 -2.89 0.05
CA GLY A 39 13.55 -1.71 0.34
C GLY A 39 14.88 -1.72 -0.41
N ARG A 40 15.95 -1.25 0.25
CA ARG A 40 17.32 -1.25 -0.32
C ARG A 40 18.05 -2.59 -0.15
N ASN A 41 17.63 -3.43 0.79
CA ASN A 41 18.30 -4.68 1.14
C ASN A 41 17.44 -5.85 0.65
N ALA A 42 17.86 -6.47 -0.46
CA ALA A 42 17.03 -7.36 -1.28
C ALA A 42 16.77 -8.78 -0.70
N ASN A 43 16.98 -9.01 0.59
CA ASN A 43 17.09 -10.37 1.11
C ASN A 43 15.80 -10.88 1.77
N GLN A 44 14.89 -9.99 2.19
CA GLN A 44 13.63 -10.37 2.82
C GLN A 44 12.52 -9.36 2.50
N GLN A 45 11.34 -9.87 2.17
CA GLN A 45 10.15 -9.05 1.96
C GLN A 45 9.68 -8.46 3.29
N ARG A 46 9.37 -7.16 3.31
CA ARG A 46 9.10 -6.36 4.52
C ARG A 46 7.62 -6.30 4.93
N GLY A 47 6.74 -6.91 4.14
CA GLY A 47 5.31 -7.01 4.39
C GLY A 47 4.59 -7.68 3.23
N ASP A 48 3.38 -8.18 3.48
CA ASP A 48 2.58 -8.84 2.45
C ASP A 48 2.03 -7.84 1.43
N TRP A 49 1.85 -8.31 0.20
CA TRP A 49 1.14 -7.56 -0.82
C TRP A 49 -0.36 -7.72 -0.64
N LEU A 50 -1.06 -6.59 -0.58
CA LEU A 50 -2.51 -6.52 -0.46
C LEU A 50 -3.13 -5.85 -1.68
N GLY A 51 -4.28 -6.35 -2.12
CA GLY A 51 -5.15 -5.74 -3.12
C GLY A 51 -6.45 -5.18 -2.51
N PRO A 52 -7.38 -4.69 -3.36
CA PRO A 52 -8.73 -4.30 -2.94
C PRO A 52 -9.42 -5.38 -2.12
N GLY A 53 -10.19 -5.01 -1.10
CA GLY A 53 -10.80 -5.96 -0.15
C GLY A 53 -9.80 -6.64 0.78
N GLY A 54 -8.51 -6.29 0.72
CA GLY A 54 -7.46 -6.87 1.56
C GLY A 54 -6.99 -8.24 1.09
N GLU A 55 -7.22 -8.61 -0.17
CA GLU A 55 -6.73 -9.85 -0.76
C GLU A 55 -5.19 -9.90 -0.72
N SER A 56 -4.63 -11.00 -0.21
CA SER A 56 -3.18 -11.21 -0.17
C SER A 56 -2.66 -11.79 -1.49
N HIS A 57 -1.55 -11.27 -1.99
CA HIS A 57 -0.91 -11.71 -3.22
C HIS A 57 0.55 -12.12 -2.99
N ALA A 58 1.03 -13.12 -3.73
CA ALA A 58 2.46 -13.41 -3.77
C ALA A 58 3.19 -12.30 -4.53
N HIS A 59 4.47 -12.06 -4.18
CA HIS A 59 5.25 -11.03 -4.87
C HIS A 59 5.38 -11.31 -6.37
N GLU A 60 5.54 -12.57 -6.77
CA GLU A 60 5.65 -12.99 -8.17
C GLU A 60 4.39 -12.63 -8.97
N ASP A 61 3.21 -12.84 -8.40
CA ASP A 61 1.93 -12.47 -9.00
C ASP A 61 1.81 -10.95 -9.17
N VAL A 62 2.23 -10.20 -8.15
CA VAL A 62 2.28 -8.73 -8.24
C VAL A 62 3.25 -8.29 -9.33
N MET A 63 4.39 -8.95 -9.50
CA MET A 63 5.32 -8.63 -10.57
C MET A 63 4.75 -8.93 -11.96
N GLY A 64 3.98 -10.01 -12.12
CA GLY A 64 3.23 -10.30 -13.34
C GLY A 64 2.17 -9.24 -13.64
N TRP A 65 1.36 -8.90 -12.64
CA TRP A 65 0.36 -7.84 -12.72
C TRP A 65 0.98 -6.49 -13.09
N VAL A 66 2.08 -6.10 -12.44
CA VAL A 66 2.83 -4.87 -12.73
C VAL A 66 3.34 -4.86 -14.18
N ASP A 67 3.84 -5.98 -14.71
CA ASP A 67 4.33 -6.03 -16.09
C ASP A 67 3.19 -5.80 -17.10
N GLY A 68 2.04 -6.44 -16.87
CA GLY A 68 0.85 -6.29 -17.70
C GLY A 68 0.29 -4.87 -17.66
N GLN A 69 0.00 -4.36 -16.46
CA GLN A 69 -0.62 -3.05 -16.27
C GLN A 69 0.27 -1.91 -16.77
N ALA A 70 1.57 -1.96 -16.49
CA ALA A 70 2.47 -0.89 -16.91
C ALA A 70 2.60 -0.76 -18.44
N ARG A 71 2.43 -1.85 -19.19
CA ARG A 71 2.45 -1.83 -20.66
C ARG A 71 1.15 -1.28 -21.25
N GLN A 72 0.04 -1.48 -20.55
CA GLN A 72 -1.29 -1.05 -20.98
C GLN A 72 -1.54 0.43 -20.65
N HIS A 73 -0.96 0.94 -19.56
CA HIS A 73 -1.23 2.30 -19.09
C HIS A 73 -0.07 3.29 -19.32
N GLU A 74 -0.41 4.58 -19.49
CA GLU A 74 0.60 5.64 -19.62
C GLU A 74 1.45 5.83 -18.37
N GLN A 75 0.85 5.73 -17.20
CA GLN A 75 1.49 6.12 -15.96
C GLN A 75 1.34 5.05 -14.88
N THR A 76 2.40 4.92 -14.10
CA THR A 76 2.40 4.24 -12.81
C THR A 76 2.33 5.30 -11.72
N PHE A 77 1.39 5.14 -10.80
CA PHE A 77 1.21 5.98 -9.63
C PHE A 77 1.70 5.25 -8.39
N GLN A 78 2.37 6.00 -7.52
CA GLN A 78 2.95 5.52 -6.27
C GLN A 78 2.44 6.43 -5.16
N ALA A 79 1.62 5.88 -4.26
CA ALA A 79 1.19 6.61 -3.07
C ALA A 79 1.99 6.16 -1.85
N LEU A 80 2.24 7.11 -0.95
CA LEU A 80 2.75 6.86 0.39
C LEU A 80 1.69 7.32 1.38
N LEU A 81 1.21 6.39 2.20
CA LEU A 81 0.28 6.63 3.30
C LEU A 81 1.03 6.42 4.60
N SER A 82 1.04 7.37 5.52
CA SER A 82 1.75 7.20 6.79
C SER A 82 1.03 7.86 7.94
N VAL A 83 1.09 7.21 9.10
CA VAL A 83 0.54 7.73 10.35
C VAL A 83 1.66 8.03 11.36
N PRO A 84 1.54 9.11 12.15
CA PRO A 84 2.62 9.59 13.00
C PRO A 84 2.81 8.85 14.33
N LYS A 85 1.79 8.16 14.86
CA LYS A 85 1.80 7.64 16.24
C LYS A 85 1.48 6.15 16.33
N ALA A 86 0.43 5.68 15.65
CA ALA A 86 0.00 4.29 15.75
C ALA A 86 0.77 3.35 14.80
N ARG A 87 0.64 2.05 15.07
CA ARG A 87 0.94 0.99 14.11
C ARG A 87 -0.37 0.51 13.50
N LEU A 88 -0.56 0.81 12.22
CA LEU A 88 -1.74 0.36 11.48
C LEU A 88 -1.45 -1.00 10.84
N THR A 89 -2.48 -1.84 10.79
CA THR A 89 -2.45 -3.13 10.09
C THR A 89 -2.66 -2.93 8.59
N GLY A 90 -2.38 -3.96 7.79
CA GLY A 90 -2.75 -4.00 6.37
C GLY A 90 -4.21 -3.64 6.11
N GLN A 91 -5.11 -4.21 6.91
CA GLN A 91 -6.56 -4.01 6.79
C GLN A 91 -6.99 -2.57 7.13
N ASP A 92 -6.29 -1.88 8.04
CA ASP A 92 -6.59 -0.48 8.32
C ASP A 92 -6.27 0.38 7.08
N TYR A 93 -5.13 0.16 6.41
CA TYR A 93 -4.81 0.88 5.19
C TYR A 93 -5.74 0.53 4.01
N VAL A 94 -6.19 -0.73 3.90
CA VAL A 94 -7.21 -1.15 2.92
C VAL A 94 -8.49 -0.33 3.13
N ARG A 95 -9.01 -0.27 4.36
CA ARG A 95 -10.22 0.51 4.69
C ARG A 95 -10.04 1.99 4.39
N ALA A 96 -8.85 2.55 4.64
CA ALA A 96 -8.56 3.95 4.33
C ALA A 96 -8.62 4.24 2.82
N LEU A 97 -8.11 3.33 1.99
CA LEU A 97 -8.20 3.45 0.52
C LEU A 97 -9.65 3.28 0.03
N GLU A 98 -10.39 2.33 0.59
CA GLU A 98 -11.79 2.07 0.23
C GLU A 98 -12.73 3.21 0.62
N ALA A 99 -12.48 3.88 1.75
CA ALA A 99 -13.23 5.06 2.18
C ALA A 99 -13.14 6.23 1.18
N ALA A 100 -12.06 6.31 0.40
CA ALA A 100 -11.89 7.32 -0.65
C ALA A 100 -12.53 6.91 -2.00
N GLY A 101 -13.28 5.80 -2.04
CA GLY A 101 -14.06 5.36 -3.20
C GLY A 101 -13.22 4.98 -4.41
N GLN A 102 -11.95 4.60 -4.22
CA GLN A 102 -11.05 4.35 -5.34
C GLN A 102 -11.32 2.97 -5.95
N THR A 103 -11.85 2.96 -7.19
CA THR A 103 -12.25 1.75 -7.93
C THR A 103 -11.17 1.16 -8.84
N ALA A 104 -9.99 1.78 -8.89
CA ALA A 104 -8.88 1.26 -9.68
C ALA A 104 -8.27 0.04 -8.98
N GLU A 105 -7.82 -0.96 -9.75
CA GLU A 105 -6.98 -2.00 -9.16
C GLU A 105 -5.68 -1.39 -8.62
N TRP A 106 -5.35 -1.75 -7.39
CA TRP A 106 -4.11 -1.33 -6.73
C TRP A 106 -3.45 -2.52 -6.03
N ARG A 107 -2.16 -2.37 -5.72
CA ARG A 107 -1.42 -3.27 -4.84
C ARG A 107 -0.67 -2.44 -3.81
N MET A 108 -0.63 -2.93 -2.58
CA MET A 108 -0.07 -2.21 -1.45
C MET A 108 0.83 -3.11 -0.61
N VAL A 109 1.90 -2.55 -0.05
CA VAL A 109 2.68 -3.19 1.03
C VAL A 109 2.71 -2.25 2.23
N VAL A 110 2.54 -2.82 3.42
CA VAL A 110 2.62 -2.08 4.69
C VAL A 110 3.93 -2.37 5.39
N HIS A 111 4.56 -1.32 5.90
CA HIS A 111 5.79 -1.35 6.65
C HIS A 111 5.56 -0.84 8.07
N ASN A 112 5.82 -1.71 9.03
CA ASN A 112 5.79 -1.41 10.46
C ASN A 112 7.18 -1.46 11.12
N ASP A 113 8.22 -1.70 10.32
CA ASP A 113 9.62 -1.85 10.73
C ASP A 113 10.43 -0.54 10.71
N THR A 114 9.78 0.61 10.51
CA THR A 114 10.42 1.95 10.56
C THR A 114 9.83 2.82 11.67
N ALA A 115 10.33 4.05 11.85
CA ALA A 115 9.84 4.98 12.87
C ALA A 115 8.32 5.24 12.80
N TYR A 116 7.73 5.21 11.60
CA TYR A 116 6.31 5.47 11.37
C TYR A 116 5.68 4.32 10.58
N SER A 117 4.47 3.90 10.98
CA SER A 117 3.68 2.99 10.16
C SER A 117 3.38 3.66 8.84
N HIS A 118 3.65 2.95 7.75
CA HIS A 118 3.36 3.47 6.41
C HIS A 118 3.05 2.35 5.42
N ALA A 119 2.28 2.70 4.40
CA ALA A 119 1.97 1.84 3.28
C ALA A 119 2.42 2.49 1.97
N HIS A 120 2.98 1.66 1.10
CA HIS A 120 3.24 2.02 -0.28
C HIS A 120 2.16 1.42 -1.17
N VAL A 121 1.50 2.25 -1.96
CA VAL A 121 0.43 1.82 -2.88
C VAL A 121 0.89 2.04 -4.32
N LEU A 122 0.62 1.06 -5.18
CA LEU A 122 0.92 1.07 -6.60
C LEU A 122 -0.38 0.90 -7.39
N PHE A 123 -0.61 1.77 -8.37
CA PHE A 123 -1.75 1.66 -9.30
C PHE A 123 -1.43 2.32 -10.64
N PHE A 124 -2.29 2.11 -11.64
CA PHE A 124 -2.03 2.50 -13.02
C PHE A 124 -3.19 3.29 -13.61
N ARG A 125 -2.87 4.34 -14.40
CA ARG A 125 -3.84 5.11 -15.17
C ARG A 125 -3.20 5.69 -16.42
N ASP A 126 -4.02 6.01 -17.42
CA ASP A 126 -3.57 6.69 -18.64
C ASP A 126 -3.49 8.21 -18.52
N ARG A 127 -4.12 8.77 -17.49
CA ARG A 127 -4.16 10.21 -17.25
C ARG A 127 -3.80 10.53 -15.81
N ARG A 128 -3.22 11.71 -15.63
CA ARG A 128 -3.04 12.30 -14.30
C ARG A 128 -4.40 12.54 -13.66
N LEU A 129 -4.45 12.35 -12.34
CA LEU A 129 -5.56 12.81 -11.54
C LEU A 129 -5.70 14.34 -11.71
N PRO A 130 -6.87 14.84 -12.13
CA PRO A 130 -7.20 16.25 -12.00
C PRO A 130 -6.96 16.71 -10.56
N ARG A 131 -6.50 17.95 -10.39
CA ARG A 131 -6.12 18.48 -9.08
C ARG A 131 -7.24 18.35 -8.04
N ALA A 132 -8.47 18.69 -8.41
CA ALA A 132 -9.62 18.60 -7.50
C ALA A 132 -9.93 17.16 -7.09
N GLU A 133 -9.87 16.20 -8.03
CA GLU A 133 -10.03 14.77 -7.72
C GLU A 133 -8.92 14.28 -6.78
N PHE A 134 -7.68 14.71 -7.01
CA PHE A 134 -6.56 14.37 -6.14
C PHE A 134 -6.72 14.95 -4.73
N GLU A 135 -7.06 16.24 -4.61
CA GLU A 135 -7.24 16.90 -3.31
C GLU A 135 -8.39 16.26 -2.52
N GLN A 136 -9.50 15.92 -3.20
CA GLN A 136 -10.62 15.22 -2.59
C GLN A 136 -10.21 13.82 -2.10
N TRP A 137 -9.58 13.02 -2.97
CA TRP A 137 -9.10 11.69 -2.61
C TRP A 137 -8.11 11.76 -1.44
N GLN A 138 -7.16 12.68 -1.49
CA GLN A 138 -6.16 12.87 -0.44
C GLN A 138 -6.81 13.21 0.89
N ALA A 139 -7.78 14.12 0.91
CA ALA A 139 -8.50 14.50 2.13
C ALA A 139 -9.30 13.32 2.70
N GLN A 140 -9.96 12.53 1.85
CA GLN A 140 -10.73 11.35 2.28
C GLN A 140 -9.82 10.28 2.91
N VAL A 141 -8.71 9.93 2.24
CA VAL A 141 -7.76 8.95 2.79
C VAL A 141 -7.13 9.48 4.08
N GLN A 142 -6.73 10.76 4.12
CA GLN A 142 -6.13 11.37 5.32
C GLN A 142 -7.09 11.33 6.51
N GLN A 143 -8.37 11.67 6.30
CA GLN A 143 -9.39 11.62 7.34
C GLN A 143 -9.63 10.17 7.82
N ALA A 144 -9.70 9.21 6.91
CA ALA A 144 -9.88 7.80 7.27
C ALA A 144 -8.68 7.27 8.08
N LEU A 145 -7.45 7.60 7.68
CA LEU A 145 -6.24 7.23 8.42
C LEU A 145 -6.21 7.85 9.81
N LEU A 146 -6.66 9.11 9.97
CA LEU A 146 -6.74 9.77 11.26
C LEU A 146 -7.69 9.02 12.20
N THR A 147 -8.88 8.70 11.73
CA THR A 147 -9.88 7.96 12.52
C THR A 147 -9.39 6.56 12.90
N LEU A 148 -8.72 5.85 11.98
CA LEU A 148 -8.16 4.52 12.26
C LEU A 148 -6.98 4.58 13.25
N GLU A 149 -6.13 5.60 13.13
CA GLU A 149 -5.05 5.84 14.10
C GLU A 149 -5.60 6.14 15.49
N GLU A 150 -6.60 7.02 15.61
CA GLU A 150 -7.26 7.32 16.88
C GLU A 150 -7.84 6.05 17.51
N LYS A 151 -8.52 5.21 16.71
CA LYS A 151 -9.06 3.93 17.18
C LYS A 151 -7.98 2.98 17.70
N ARG A 152 -6.87 2.81 16.98
CA ARG A 152 -5.77 1.92 17.41
C ARG A 152 -5.04 2.45 18.65
N LEU A 153 -5.01 3.77 18.85
CA LEU A 153 -4.44 4.38 20.07
C LEU A 153 -5.35 4.19 21.29
N THR A 154 -6.67 4.16 21.12
CA THR A 154 -7.63 3.92 22.21
C THR A 154 -7.83 2.43 22.50
N GLU A 155 -7.63 1.56 21.51
CA GLU A 155 -7.87 0.11 21.59
C GLU A 155 -6.62 -0.69 21.17
N PRO A 156 -5.51 -0.64 21.93
CA PRO A 156 -4.26 -1.28 21.52
C PRO A 156 -4.33 -2.81 21.41
N GLU A 157 -5.24 -3.47 22.14
CA GLU A 157 -5.34 -4.94 22.18
C GLU A 157 -5.90 -5.58 20.88
N LEU A 158 -6.65 -4.82 20.06
CA LEU A 158 -7.16 -5.29 18.76
C LEU A 158 -6.04 -5.45 17.70
N GLY A 159 -4.85 -4.88 17.92
CA GLY A 159 -3.72 -5.00 17.00
C GLY A 159 -3.02 -6.36 17.03
N LEU A 160 -3.15 -7.10 18.15
CA LEU A 160 -2.53 -8.41 18.35
C LEU A 160 -3.43 -9.55 17.88
N ALA A 161 -4.76 -9.40 17.99
CA ALA A 161 -5.73 -10.41 17.55
C ALA A 161 -5.79 -10.55 16.02
N ASP A 162 -5.84 -9.43 15.27
CA ASP A 162 -5.81 -9.44 13.80
C ASP A 162 -4.50 -10.04 13.24
N ALA A 163 -3.37 -9.84 13.94
CA ALA A 163 -2.08 -10.39 13.56
C ALA A 163 -1.98 -11.90 13.85
N ALA A 164 -2.58 -12.36 14.95
CA ALA A 164 -2.66 -13.78 15.30
C ALA A 164 -3.57 -14.56 14.33
N GLU A 165 -4.71 -13.99 13.93
CA GLU A 165 -5.63 -14.62 12.97
C GLU A 165 -5.01 -14.72 11.56
N GLN A 166 -4.17 -13.75 11.16
CA GLN A 166 -3.38 -13.83 9.93
C GLN A 166 -2.29 -14.91 10.00
N LEU A 167 -1.63 -15.11 11.14
CA LEU A 167 -0.64 -16.18 11.32
C LEU A 167 -1.28 -17.58 11.31
N ASP A 168 -2.49 -17.74 11.85
CA ASP A 168 -3.25 -18.99 11.78
C ASP A 168 -3.72 -19.30 10.36
N ALA A 169 -4.18 -18.29 9.60
CA ALA A 169 -4.55 -18.46 8.20
C ALA A 169 -3.35 -18.82 7.29
N ILE A 170 -2.16 -18.31 7.61
CA ILE A 170 -0.90 -18.67 6.93
C ILE A 170 -0.46 -20.08 7.30
N SER A 171 -0.55 -20.47 8.57
CA SER A 171 -0.22 -21.83 9.03
C SER A 171 -1.15 -22.90 8.43
N PHE A 172 -2.40 -22.54 8.12
CA PHE A 172 -3.34 -23.43 7.44
C PHE A 172 -3.07 -23.57 5.93
N ARG A 173 -2.54 -22.53 5.26
CA ARG A 173 -2.13 -22.58 3.84
C ARG A 173 -0.80 -23.30 3.62
N TYR A 174 0.03 -23.41 4.65
CA TYR A 174 1.29 -24.18 4.64
C TYR A 174 1.26 -25.21 5.78
N GLY A 175 0.28 -26.13 5.74
CA GLY A 175 0.34 -27.35 6.55
C GLY A 175 1.60 -28.16 6.24
N PRO A 176 2.10 -28.96 7.20
CA PRO A 176 3.37 -29.66 7.04
C PRO A 176 3.22 -30.76 5.99
N GLU A 177 3.78 -30.55 4.80
CA GLU A 177 4.21 -31.66 3.96
C GLU A 177 5.46 -32.28 4.59
N LEU A 178 5.32 -33.02 5.69
CA LEU A 178 6.36 -33.92 6.19
C LEU A 178 5.73 -35.08 6.96
N GLY A 179 5.71 -36.27 6.34
CA GLY A 179 5.60 -37.57 7.01
C GLY A 179 4.48 -38.47 6.49
#